data_AF-A0A4W5JV22-F1
#
_entry.id   AF-A0A4W5JV22-F1
#
_cell.length_a   1.000
_cell.length_b   1.000
_cell.length_c   1.000
_cell.angle_alpha   90.00
_cell.angle_beta   90.00
_cell.angle_gamma   90.00
#
_symmetry.space_group_name_H-M   'P 1'
#
loop_
_entity.id
_entity.type
_entity.pdbx_description
1 polymer ?
#
loop_
_entity_poly.entity_id
_entity_poly.type
_entity_poly.pdbx_seq_one_letter_code
_entity_poly.pdbx_strand_id
1 'polypeptide(L)'
;RSPLYSLPVDLCSDFWLMPAFMLKKIVLGNFAKGPVDPKMADAIDFMVDRLESLNQGELASRLTLNCQNSYVEPHKIKDLAVTIMDVFDQSALSHEAKEEMYKLYPNARRAHLKTGGNFPYLCRSAEVNLYIQVSTSTKPRLVSEEHFLPVLSGPATVGLCP
;
A
#
# COMPACT_ATOMS: atom_id res chain seq x y z
N ARG A 1 4.29 6.09 -18.05
CA ARG A 1 5.65 5.55 -17.86
C ARG A 1 6.20 6.16 -16.56
N SER A 2 6.06 5.49 -15.41
CA SER A 2 6.74 5.92 -14.19
C SER A 2 8.25 5.84 -14.34
N PRO A 3 8.97 6.75 -13.67
CA PRO A 3 10.39 6.95 -13.87
C PRO A 3 11.26 5.79 -13.39
N LEU A 4 10.76 4.88 -12.53
CA LEU A 4 11.56 3.82 -11.93
C LEU A 4 11.99 2.72 -12.93
N TYR A 5 11.15 2.37 -13.90
CA TYR A 5 11.48 1.35 -14.91
C TYR A 5 12.22 1.90 -16.14
N SER A 6 12.63 3.17 -16.09
CA SER A 6 13.46 3.78 -17.14
C SER A 6 14.87 4.10 -16.65
N LEU A 7 15.20 3.81 -15.37
CA LEU A 7 16.54 4.03 -14.85
C LEU A 7 17.46 2.93 -15.42
N PRO A 8 18.66 3.29 -15.92
CA PRO A 8 19.65 2.30 -16.31
C PRO A 8 19.88 1.34 -15.15
N VAL A 9 20.00 0.05 -15.44
CA VAL A 9 20.22 -1.01 -14.43
C VAL A 9 21.44 -0.69 -13.54
N ASP A 10 22.41 0.03 -14.11
CA ASP A 10 23.64 0.50 -13.45
C ASP A 10 23.38 1.58 -12.38
N LEU A 11 22.29 2.33 -12.48
CA LEU A 11 21.98 3.39 -11.51
C LEU A 11 21.57 2.81 -10.15
N CYS A 12 21.10 1.57 -10.11
CA CYS A 12 20.55 0.98 -8.90
C CYS A 12 21.62 0.55 -7.89
N SER A 13 22.81 0.17 -8.37
CA SER A 13 24.01 0.01 -7.55
C SER A 13 24.56 1.36 -7.08
N ASP A 14 24.37 2.41 -7.89
CA ASP A 14 24.98 3.72 -7.65
C ASP A 14 24.20 4.59 -6.65
N PHE A 15 22.97 4.22 -6.27
CA PHE A 15 22.18 5.00 -5.30
C PHE A 15 22.92 5.26 -3.99
N TRP A 16 23.76 4.32 -3.56
CA TRP A 16 24.57 4.46 -2.35
C TRP A 16 25.65 5.53 -2.45
N LEU A 17 26.09 5.87 -3.66
CA LEU A 17 27.09 6.91 -3.93
C LEU A 17 26.44 8.28 -4.21
N MET A 18 25.12 8.31 -4.45
CA MET A 18 24.40 9.54 -4.77
C MET A 18 24.10 10.35 -3.49
N PRO A 19 24.26 11.69 -3.54
CA PRO A 19 23.84 12.56 -2.44
C PRO A 19 22.31 12.50 -2.19
N ALA A 20 21.91 12.73 -0.94
CA ALA A 20 20.50 12.67 -0.50
C ALA A 20 19.55 13.48 -1.39
N PHE A 21 19.91 14.73 -1.74
CA PHE A 21 19.05 15.61 -2.54
C PHE A 21 18.75 15.04 -3.93
N MET A 22 19.70 14.30 -4.51
CA MET A 22 19.54 13.69 -5.83
C MET A 22 18.58 12.51 -5.77
N LEU A 23 18.70 11.68 -4.72
CA LEU A 23 17.76 10.59 -4.45
C LEU A 23 16.33 11.12 -4.20
N LYS A 24 16.20 12.20 -3.41
CA LYS A 24 14.90 12.89 -3.22
C LYS A 24 14.31 13.35 -4.55
N LYS A 25 15.12 13.94 -5.44
CA LYS A 25 14.68 14.38 -6.76
C LYS A 25 14.18 13.23 -7.65
N ILE A 26 14.80 12.04 -7.57
CA ILE A 26 14.33 10.85 -8.28
C ILE A 26 12.92 10.47 -7.80
N VAL A 27 12.71 10.41 -6.48
CA VAL A 27 11.42 10.05 -5.88
C VAL A 27 10.35 11.08 -6.23
N LEU A 28 10.64 12.38 -6.06
CA LEU A 28 9.74 13.48 -6.40
C LEU A 28 9.36 13.50 -7.89
N GLY A 29 10.26 13.03 -8.75
CA GLY A 29 9.98 12.89 -10.19
C GLY A 29 8.78 11.99 -10.50
N ASN A 30 8.39 11.09 -9.59
CA ASN A 30 7.27 10.18 -9.72
C ASN A 30 5.94 10.74 -9.18
N PHE A 31 5.96 11.90 -8.52
CA PHE A 31 4.74 12.50 -7.98
C PHE A 31 3.96 13.16 -9.13
N ALA A 32 2.63 13.22 -8.99
CA ALA A 32 1.78 13.82 -10.02
C ALA A 32 2.18 15.30 -10.23
N LYS A 33 2.35 15.69 -11.48
CA LYS A 33 2.66 17.08 -11.88
C LYS A 33 1.45 17.64 -12.60
N GLY A 34 0.84 18.68 -12.05
CA GLY A 34 -0.33 19.33 -12.63
C GLY A 34 -1.47 19.53 -11.62
N PRO A 35 -2.61 20.04 -12.08
CA PRO A 35 -3.77 20.28 -11.22
C PRO A 35 -4.33 18.95 -10.70
N VAL A 36 -4.42 18.83 -9.38
CA VAL A 36 -5.06 17.72 -8.65
C VAL A 36 -6.11 18.30 -7.70
N ASP A 37 -7.05 17.48 -7.22
CA ASP A 37 -8.02 17.96 -6.24
C ASP A 37 -7.35 18.28 -4.89
N PRO A 38 -7.95 19.13 -4.05
CA PRO A 38 -7.33 19.59 -2.81
C PRO A 38 -6.85 18.47 -1.89
N LYS A 39 -7.61 17.37 -1.76
CA LYS A 39 -7.21 16.26 -0.89
C LYS A 39 -5.99 15.49 -1.43
N MET A 40 -5.85 15.43 -2.76
CA MET A 40 -4.66 14.86 -3.39
C MET A 40 -3.46 15.78 -3.25
N ALA A 41 -3.66 17.11 -3.34
CA ALA A 41 -2.60 18.08 -3.07
C ALA A 41 -2.08 17.95 -1.62
N ASP A 42 -2.98 17.94 -0.63
CA ASP A 42 -2.60 17.77 0.79
C ASP A 42 -1.83 16.46 1.03
N ALA A 43 -2.24 15.38 0.35
CA ALA A 43 -1.54 14.09 0.43
C ALA A 43 -0.14 14.14 -0.20
N ILE A 44 0.02 14.84 -1.33
CA ILE A 44 1.32 15.04 -1.97
C ILE A 44 2.22 15.88 -1.05
N ASP A 45 1.73 17.00 -0.53
CA ASP A 45 2.48 17.88 0.38
C ASP A 45 2.94 17.12 1.62
N PHE A 46 2.05 16.34 2.25
CA PHE A 46 2.43 15.45 3.35
C PHE A 46 3.54 14.48 2.96
N MET A 47 3.48 13.87 1.77
CA MET A 47 4.50 12.93 1.32
C MET A 47 5.83 13.61 0.98
N VAL A 48 5.81 14.86 0.49
CA VAL A 48 7.01 15.68 0.31
C VAL A 48 7.67 15.96 1.66
N ASP A 49 6.89 16.35 2.67
CA ASP A 49 7.40 16.58 4.02
C ASP A 49 8.00 15.31 4.64
N ARG A 50 7.36 14.15 4.42
CA ARG A 50 7.90 12.85 4.87
C ARG A 50 9.17 12.50 4.11
N LEU A 51 9.24 12.76 2.81
CA LEU A 51 10.45 12.53 2.02
C LEU A 51 11.63 13.37 2.52
N GLU A 52 11.36 14.62 2.93
CA GLU A 52 12.42 15.50 3.45
C GLU A 52 13.06 14.99 4.74
N SER A 53 12.29 14.29 5.58
CA SER A 53 12.79 13.69 6.81
C SER A 53 13.71 12.48 6.62
N LEU A 54 13.74 11.88 5.41
CA LEU A 54 14.55 10.70 5.14
C LEU A 54 16.00 11.05 4.83
N ASN A 55 16.91 10.28 5.39
CA ASN A 55 18.34 10.40 5.12
C ASN A 55 18.76 9.65 3.84
N GLN A 56 20.01 9.85 3.42
CA GLN A 56 20.55 9.25 2.20
C GLN A 56 20.49 7.71 2.21
N GLY A 57 20.87 7.08 3.33
CA GLY A 57 20.90 5.61 3.43
C GLY A 57 19.50 4.99 3.37
N GLU A 58 18.52 5.64 4.00
CA GLU A 58 17.11 5.21 3.93
C GLU A 58 16.57 5.31 2.50
N LEU A 59 16.89 6.40 1.79
CA LEU A 59 16.48 6.60 0.40
C LEU A 59 17.16 5.60 -0.53
N ALA A 60 18.47 5.41 -0.40
CA ALA A 60 19.25 4.49 -1.21
C ALA A 60 18.74 3.06 -1.04
N SER A 61 18.55 2.60 0.21
CA SER A 61 18.02 1.27 0.50
C SER A 61 16.65 1.04 -0.14
N ARG A 62 15.71 1.98 0.02
CA ARG A 62 14.37 1.87 -0.57
C ARG A 62 14.41 1.86 -2.09
N LEU A 63 15.20 2.73 -2.72
CA LEU A 63 15.33 2.80 -4.17
C LEU A 63 15.98 1.52 -4.72
N THR A 64 17.01 0.99 -4.05
CA THR A 64 17.63 -0.29 -4.43
C THR A 64 16.62 -1.44 -4.41
N LEU A 65 15.79 -1.53 -3.37
CA LEU A 65 14.74 -2.57 -3.28
C LEU A 65 13.73 -2.48 -4.42
N ASN A 66 13.44 -1.28 -4.93
CA ASN A 66 12.51 -1.10 -6.05
C ASN A 66 13.06 -1.59 -7.41
N CYS A 67 14.38 -1.77 -7.57
CA CYS A 67 14.94 -2.35 -8.81
C CYS A 67 15.16 -3.85 -8.74
N GLN A 68 15.01 -4.46 -7.56
CA GLN A 68 15.20 -5.90 -7.44
C GLN A 68 14.02 -6.61 -8.11
N ASN A 69 14.32 -7.51 -9.04
CA ASN A 69 13.32 -8.39 -9.63
C ASN A 69 12.81 -9.36 -8.56
N SER A 70 11.74 -8.99 -7.87
CA SER A 70 11.05 -9.89 -6.95
C SER A 70 10.01 -10.69 -7.72
N TYR A 71 10.18 -12.02 -7.78
CA TYR A 71 9.15 -12.91 -8.29
C TYR A 71 8.25 -13.35 -7.15
N VAL A 72 6.94 -13.17 -7.32
CA VAL A 72 5.96 -13.74 -6.39
C VAL A 72 5.55 -15.11 -6.92
N GLU A 73 5.58 -16.11 -6.05
CA GLU A 73 5.10 -17.46 -6.31
C GLU A 73 3.61 -17.58 -5.97
N PRO A 74 2.69 -17.38 -6.93
CA PRO A 74 1.26 -17.23 -6.60
C PRO A 74 0.68 -18.52 -6.01
N HIS A 75 1.32 -19.66 -6.32
CA HIS A 75 0.94 -20.98 -5.80
C HIS A 75 1.06 -21.11 -4.27
N LYS A 76 1.94 -20.34 -3.62
CA LYS A 76 2.12 -20.37 -2.15
C LYS A 76 1.04 -19.61 -1.40
N ILE A 77 0.26 -18.77 -2.09
CA ILE A 77 -0.72 -17.85 -1.52
C ILE A 77 -2.12 -18.05 -2.11
N LYS A 78 -2.35 -19.17 -2.82
CA LYS A 78 -3.64 -19.51 -3.43
C LYS A 78 -4.79 -19.56 -2.44
N ASP A 79 -4.53 -20.00 -1.22
CA ASP A 79 -5.55 -20.15 -0.17
C ASP A 79 -5.74 -18.86 0.65
N LEU A 80 -4.97 -17.81 0.36
CA LEU A 80 -5.12 -16.52 1.01
C LEU A 80 -6.17 -15.68 0.29
N ALA A 81 -7.10 -15.09 1.04
CA ALA A 81 -7.99 -14.08 0.51
C ALA A 81 -7.18 -12.83 0.15
N VAL A 82 -7.01 -12.58 -1.14
CA VAL A 82 -6.33 -11.39 -1.68
C VAL A 82 -7.37 -10.35 -2.08
N THR A 83 -7.16 -9.11 -1.66
CA THR A 83 -7.90 -7.94 -2.14
C THR A 83 -6.92 -6.99 -2.81
N ILE A 84 -7.15 -6.68 -4.07
CA ILE A 84 -6.39 -5.69 -4.83
C ILE A 84 -7.17 -4.38 -4.79
N MET A 85 -6.57 -3.36 -4.21
CA MET A 85 -7.06 -1.98 -4.25
C MET A 85 -6.36 -1.24 -5.40
N ASP A 86 -7.13 -0.73 -6.34
CA ASP A 86 -6.61 -0.02 -7.52
C ASP A 86 -7.35 1.29 -7.75
N VAL A 87 -6.65 2.26 -8.34
CA VAL A 87 -7.19 3.57 -8.70
C VAL A 87 -7.21 3.69 -10.23
N PHE A 88 -8.32 4.20 -10.78
CA PHE A 88 -8.50 4.33 -12.23
C PHE A 88 -7.91 5.59 -12.86
N ASP A 89 -7.45 6.55 -12.07
CA ASP A 89 -6.78 7.75 -12.57
C ASP A 89 -5.27 7.51 -12.83
N GLN A 90 -4.56 8.59 -13.16
CA GLN A 90 -3.13 8.52 -13.40
C GLN A 90 -2.38 8.19 -12.10
N SER A 91 -1.81 6.99 -12.05
CA SER A 91 -0.94 6.52 -10.96
C SER A 91 0.47 6.20 -11.46
N ALA A 92 1.40 6.03 -10.52
CA ALA A 92 2.76 5.59 -10.81
C ALA A 92 2.78 4.21 -11.47
N LEU A 93 1.92 3.26 -11.07
CA LEU A 93 1.90 1.94 -11.68
C LEU A 93 1.42 2.00 -13.13
N SER A 94 2.13 1.30 -14.02
CA SER A 94 1.77 1.20 -15.43
C SER A 94 0.54 0.31 -15.61
N HIS A 95 -0.20 0.47 -16.72
CA HIS A 95 -1.36 -0.37 -17.01
C HIS A 95 -0.94 -1.84 -17.19
N GLU A 96 0.20 -2.07 -17.84
CA GLU A 96 0.76 -3.40 -18.06
C GLU A 96 1.08 -4.10 -16.73
N ALA A 97 1.69 -3.37 -15.78
CA ALA A 97 1.95 -3.92 -14.45
C ALA A 97 0.66 -4.28 -13.69
N LYS A 98 -0.40 -3.47 -13.85
CA LYS A 98 -1.71 -3.76 -13.26
C LYS A 98 -2.35 -5.01 -13.89
N GLU A 99 -2.29 -5.14 -15.21
CA GLU A 99 -2.80 -6.32 -15.91
C GLU A 99 -2.09 -7.62 -15.47
N GLU A 100 -0.77 -7.60 -15.39
CA GLU A 100 0.01 -8.77 -14.92
C GLU A 100 -0.36 -9.13 -13.48
N MET A 101 -0.51 -8.14 -12.60
CA MET A 101 -1.00 -8.37 -11.23
C MET A 101 -2.39 -9.05 -11.23
N TYR A 102 -3.32 -8.62 -12.09
CA TYR A 102 -4.64 -9.25 -12.20
C TYR A 102 -4.59 -10.67 -12.74
N LYS A 103 -3.63 -11.00 -13.63
CA LYS A 103 -3.41 -12.37 -14.12
C LYS A 103 -2.84 -13.29 -13.06
N LEU A 104 -1.93 -12.78 -12.22
CA LEU A 104 -1.33 -13.54 -11.12
C LEU A 104 -2.33 -13.86 -10.01
N TYR A 105 -3.34 -12.99 -9.82
CA TYR A 105 -4.36 -13.13 -8.78
C TYR A 105 -5.79 -13.11 -9.36
N PRO A 106 -6.19 -14.13 -10.13
CA PRO A 106 -7.47 -14.13 -10.83
C PRO A 106 -8.67 -14.13 -9.87
N ASN A 107 -8.51 -14.70 -8.68
CA ASN A 107 -9.56 -14.80 -7.66
C ASN A 107 -9.53 -13.64 -6.63
N ALA A 108 -8.63 -12.67 -6.80
CA ALA A 108 -8.57 -11.54 -5.88
C ALA A 108 -9.82 -10.68 -5.98
N ARG A 109 -10.28 -10.20 -4.83
CA ARG A 109 -11.33 -9.19 -4.78
C ARG A 109 -10.77 -7.88 -5.30
N ARG A 110 -11.59 -7.14 -6.03
CA ARG A 110 -11.19 -5.86 -6.61
C ARG A 110 -11.92 -4.72 -5.94
N ALA A 111 -11.15 -3.83 -5.35
CA ALA A 111 -11.61 -2.63 -4.68
C ALA A 111 -11.13 -1.43 -5.50
N HIS A 112 -12.01 -0.91 -6.36
CA HIS A 112 -11.64 0.16 -7.27
C HIS A 112 -12.03 1.52 -6.72
N LEU A 113 -11.07 2.43 -6.67
CA LEU A 113 -11.28 3.85 -6.38
C LEU A 113 -11.30 4.63 -7.69
N LYS A 114 -12.25 5.57 -7.81
CA LYS A 114 -12.37 6.40 -9.02
C LYS A 114 -11.15 7.31 -9.23
N THR A 115 -10.64 7.87 -8.14
CA THR A 115 -9.51 8.81 -8.10
C THR A 115 -8.69 8.60 -6.83
N GLY A 116 -7.46 9.09 -6.80
CA GLY A 116 -6.57 9.01 -5.64
C GLY A 116 -5.08 9.00 -5.96
N GLY A 117 -4.71 8.87 -7.24
CA GLY A 117 -3.32 8.90 -7.71
C GLY A 117 -2.43 7.91 -6.97
N ASN A 118 -1.25 8.37 -6.56
CA ASN A 118 -0.23 7.53 -5.91
C ASN A 118 -0.51 7.24 -4.44
N PHE A 119 -1.36 8.03 -3.78
CA PHE A 119 -1.53 8.00 -2.32
C PHE A 119 -3.02 7.90 -1.92
N PRO A 120 -3.78 6.92 -2.45
CA PRO A 120 -5.21 6.79 -2.19
C PRO A 120 -5.54 6.63 -0.70
N TYR A 121 -4.63 6.03 0.08
CA TYR A 121 -4.77 5.86 1.53
C TYR A 121 -4.75 7.18 2.32
N LEU A 122 -4.18 8.25 1.75
CA LEU A 122 -4.18 9.59 2.35
C LEU A 122 -5.39 10.40 1.87
N CYS A 123 -5.59 10.52 0.55
CA CYS A 123 -6.57 11.43 -0.04
C CYS A 123 -7.99 10.83 -0.16
N ARG A 124 -8.13 9.51 -0.06
CA ARG A 124 -9.41 8.74 -0.08
C ARG A 124 -9.48 7.75 1.09
N SER A 125 -8.95 8.14 2.25
CA SER A 125 -8.83 7.29 3.44
C SER A 125 -10.13 6.62 3.87
N ALA A 126 -11.28 7.29 3.75
CA ALA A 126 -12.58 6.70 4.09
C ALA A 126 -12.96 5.49 3.20
N GLU A 127 -12.76 5.61 1.88
CA GLU A 127 -13.02 4.51 0.94
C GLU A 127 -12.02 3.36 1.14
N VAL A 128 -10.74 3.68 1.32
CA VAL A 128 -9.70 2.69 1.59
C VAL A 128 -9.98 1.93 2.89
N ASN A 129 -10.35 2.63 3.97
CA ASN A 129 -10.68 2.01 5.25
C ASN A 129 -11.89 1.09 5.15
N LEU A 130 -12.91 1.47 4.38
CA LEU A 130 -14.07 0.61 4.13
C LEU A 130 -13.64 -0.70 3.45
N TYR A 131 -12.81 -0.63 2.41
CA TYR A 131 -12.32 -1.82 1.72
C TYR A 131 -11.46 -2.71 2.62
N ILE A 132 -10.62 -2.12 3.47
CA ILE A 132 -9.84 -2.87 4.48
C ILE A 132 -10.78 -3.59 5.46
N GLN A 133 -11.79 -2.90 5.98
CA GLN A 133 -12.77 -3.48 6.91
C GLN A 133 -13.54 -4.64 6.26
N VAL A 134 -14.03 -4.45 5.03
CA VAL A 134 -14.75 -5.51 4.30
C VAL A 134 -13.82 -6.69 3.98
N SER A 135 -12.58 -6.42 3.55
CA SER A 135 -11.60 -7.46 3.25
C SER A 135 -11.27 -8.32 4.47
N THR A 136 -11.07 -7.70 5.62
CA THR A 136 -10.72 -8.39 6.88
C THR A 136 -11.92 -9.10 7.53
N SER A 137 -13.13 -8.55 7.38
CA SER A 137 -14.36 -9.11 7.99
C SER A 137 -14.88 -10.35 7.27
N THR A 138 -14.57 -10.53 6.00
CA THR A 138 -15.06 -11.67 5.19
C THR A 138 -14.23 -12.95 5.28
N LYS A 139 -13.85 -13.36 6.49
CA LYS A 139 -13.62 -14.78 6.77
C LYS A 139 -14.96 -15.42 7.16
N PRO A 140 -15.45 -16.46 6.47
CA PRO A 140 -16.55 -17.26 6.99
C PRO A 140 -15.97 -18.24 8.02
N ARG A 141 -16.12 -17.92 9.31
CA ARG A 141 -16.26 -18.82 10.48
C ARG A 141 -15.96 -18.04 11.76
N LEU A 142 -17.00 -17.43 12.32
CA LEU A 142 -17.21 -17.62 13.75
C LEU A 142 -17.48 -19.11 13.93
N VAL A 143 -16.49 -19.81 14.48
CA VAL A 143 -16.72 -21.12 15.09
C VAL A 143 -17.51 -20.84 16.37
N SER A 144 -18.75 -21.35 16.39
CA SER A 144 -19.52 -21.69 17.58
C SER A 144 -19.98 -20.54 18.49
N GLU A 145 -21.13 -19.96 18.16
CA GLU A 145 -22.00 -19.28 19.14
C GLU A 145 -23.34 -20.04 19.25
N GLU A 146 -23.27 -21.34 19.55
CA GLU A 146 -24.46 -22.13 19.91
C GLU A 146 -24.14 -23.39 20.73
N HIS A 147 -23.24 -23.25 21.70
CA HIS A 147 -23.30 -24.05 22.93
C HIS A 147 -22.97 -23.12 24.11
N PHE A 148 -23.85 -23.11 25.11
CA PHE A 148 -23.79 -22.38 26.40
C PHE A 148 -24.46 -21.01 26.48
N LEU A 149 -25.78 -21.01 26.62
CA LEU A 149 -26.41 -20.45 27.81
C LEU A 149 -26.90 -21.64 28.66
N PRO A 150 -27.09 -21.57 30.00
CA PRO A 150 -26.94 -20.42 30.92
C PRO A 150 -26.20 -20.77 32.23
N VAL A 151 -25.52 -19.82 32.88
CA VAL A 151 -25.62 -19.65 34.36
C VAL A 151 -25.45 -18.18 34.70
N LEU A 152 -26.57 -17.52 34.95
CA LEU A 152 -26.64 -16.36 35.84
C LEU A 152 -26.38 -16.83 37.27
N SER A 153 -25.36 -16.29 37.95
CA SER A 153 -25.36 -16.00 39.40
C SER A 153 -23.94 -15.69 39.91
N GLY A 154 -23.69 -14.46 40.37
CA GLY A 154 -22.58 -14.15 41.28
C GLY A 154 -22.03 -12.73 41.16
N PRO A 155 -21.89 -11.97 42.27
CA PRO A 155 -21.57 -10.55 42.22
C PRO A 155 -20.08 -10.26 42.07
N ALA A 156 -19.83 -9.05 41.55
CA ALA A 156 -18.60 -8.28 41.42
C ALA A 156 -17.37 -8.73 42.25
N THR A 157 -16.19 -8.71 41.62
CA THR A 157 -14.98 -8.24 42.28
C THR A 157 -14.01 -7.63 41.27
N VAL A 158 -13.64 -6.38 41.57
CA VAL A 158 -12.63 -5.57 40.91
C VAL A 158 -11.26 -6.23 41.07
N GLY A 159 -10.49 -6.31 40.00
CA GLY A 159 -9.12 -6.82 40.02
C GLY A 159 -8.23 -6.02 39.07
N LEU A 160 -7.65 -4.94 39.60
CA LEU A 160 -6.44 -4.32 39.08
C LEU A 160 -5.35 -5.39 38.97
N CYS A 161 -4.61 -5.39 37.86
CA CYS A 161 -3.42 -6.20 37.66
C CYS A 161 -2.42 -5.42 36.77
N PRO A 162 -1.12 -5.75 36.85
CA PRO A 162 -0.03 -4.84 37.17
C PRO A 162 0.59 -4.09 35.98
#